data_AF-A0AAU3YDT0-F1
#
_entry.id   AF-A0AAU3YDT0-F1
#
_cell.length_a   1.000
_cell.length_b   1.000
_cell.length_c   1.000
_cell.angle_alpha   90.00
_cell.angle_beta   90.00
_cell.angle_gamma   90.00
#
_symmetry.space_group_name_H-M   'P 1'
#
loop_
_entity.id
_entity.type
_entity.pdbx_description
1 polymer ?
#
loop_
_entity_poly.entity_id
_entity_poly.type
_entity_poly.pdbx_seq_one_letter_code
_entity_poly.pdbx_strand_id
1 'polypeptide(L)'
;MNKFLANASAEVLELLDEVADEMVSLFSLSEAEAVARINAQWPEQKFLEDSDIVLHEDAYYWALFIYYDGEVPDWAPSADRSSWVPAPKPEAGTEYWTLG
;
A
#
# COMPACT_ATOMS: atom_id res chain seq x y z
N MET A 1 -1.32 0.40 -18.52
CA MET A 1 -1.67 1.55 -17.66
C MET A 1 -0.78 1.47 -16.45
N ASN A 2 -0.15 2.58 -16.02
CA ASN A 2 0.58 2.57 -14.75
C ASN A 2 -0.45 2.59 -13.63
N LYS A 3 -0.47 1.54 -12.81
CA LYS A 3 -1.37 1.44 -11.66
C LYS A 3 -0.95 2.36 -10.53
N PHE A 4 0.36 2.59 -10.37
CA PHE A 4 0.90 3.47 -9.34
C PHE A 4 1.17 4.88 -9.87
N LEU A 5 0.82 5.88 -9.05
CA LEU A 5 1.11 7.30 -9.29
C LEU A 5 2.55 7.69 -8.92
N ALA A 6 3.21 6.89 -8.07
CA ALA A 6 4.61 7.09 -7.73
C ALA A 6 5.49 7.00 -8.98
N ASN A 7 6.48 7.89 -9.06
CA ASN A 7 7.55 7.79 -10.06
C ASN A 7 8.68 6.95 -9.47
N ALA A 8 8.62 5.66 -9.76
CA ALA A 8 9.39 4.64 -9.07
C ALA A 8 10.28 3.82 -10.02
N SER A 9 11.38 3.30 -9.49
CA SER A 9 12.22 2.30 -10.15
C SER A 9 11.43 1.00 -10.39
N ALA A 10 11.94 0.10 -11.24
CA ALA A 10 11.30 -1.18 -11.48
C ALA A 10 11.17 -2.04 -10.21
N GLU A 11 12.21 -2.02 -9.36
CA GLU A 11 12.22 -2.75 -8.09
C GLU A 11 11.17 -2.21 -7.11
N VAL A 12 11.04 -0.88 -7.00
CA VAL A 12 9.99 -0.29 -6.16
C VAL A 12 8.61 -0.59 -6.72
N LEU A 13 8.41 -0.58 -8.04
CA LEU A 13 7.13 -0.97 -8.64
C LEU A 13 6.77 -2.43 -8.33
N GLU A 14 7.75 -3.35 -8.36
CA GLU A 14 7.58 -4.75 -7.95
C GLU A 14 7.19 -4.86 -6.46
N LEU A 15 7.86 -4.12 -5.58
CA LEU A 15 7.46 -4.05 -4.17
C LEU A 15 6.02 -3.55 -4.01
N LEU A 16 5.63 -2.48 -4.71
CA LEU A 16 4.27 -1.94 -4.62
C LEU A 16 3.22 -2.94 -5.17
N ASP A 17 3.56 -3.72 -6.20
CA ASP A 17 2.78 -4.88 -6.66
C ASP A 17 2.54 -5.88 -5.51
N GLU A 18 3.61 -6.32 -4.85
CA GLU A 18 3.53 -7.25 -3.73
C GLU A 18 2.73 -6.68 -2.55
N VAL A 19 2.86 -5.37 -2.26
CA VAL A 19 2.06 -4.69 -1.24
C VAL A 19 0.56 -4.77 -1.56
N ALA A 20 0.19 -4.56 -2.82
CA ALA A 20 -1.21 -4.64 -3.24
C ALA A 20 -1.76 -6.06 -3.06
N ASP A 21 -0.97 -7.08 -3.41
CA ASP A 21 -1.34 -8.49 -3.22
C ASP A 21 -1.49 -8.86 -1.74
N GLU A 22 -0.59 -8.40 -0.88
CA GLU A 22 -0.67 -8.56 0.58
C GLU A 22 -1.93 -7.89 1.13
N MET A 23 -2.25 -6.67 0.70
CA MET A 23 -3.48 -5.97 1.11
C MET A 23 -4.76 -6.73 0.70
N VAL A 24 -4.79 -7.29 -0.51
CA VAL A 24 -5.91 -8.12 -0.98
C VAL A 24 -6.04 -9.38 -0.13
N SER A 25 -4.92 -10.06 0.15
CA SER A 25 -4.88 -11.29 0.94
C SER A 25 -5.28 -11.06 2.40
N LEU A 26 -4.69 -10.07 3.07
CA LEU A 26 -4.86 -9.81 4.50
C LEU A 26 -6.23 -9.19 4.83
N PHE A 27 -6.74 -8.32 3.97
CA PHE A 27 -7.90 -7.47 4.29
C PHE A 27 -9.10 -7.73 3.37
N SER A 28 -9.00 -8.68 2.43
CA SER A 28 -10.07 -9.02 1.48
C SER A 28 -10.56 -7.82 0.65
N LEU A 29 -9.62 -6.91 0.31
CA LEU A 29 -9.89 -5.76 -0.55
C LEU A 29 -9.95 -6.17 -2.02
N SER A 30 -10.50 -5.31 -2.88
CA SER A 30 -10.23 -5.40 -4.31
C SER A 30 -8.83 -4.85 -4.62
N GLU A 31 -8.20 -5.35 -5.69
CA GLU A 31 -6.93 -4.81 -6.20
C GLU A 31 -7.03 -3.30 -6.45
N ALA A 32 -8.15 -2.84 -7.02
CA ALA A 32 -8.39 -1.42 -7.25
C ALA A 32 -8.36 -0.58 -5.96
N GLU A 33 -8.89 -1.11 -4.84
CA GLU A 33 -8.81 -0.42 -3.55
C GLU A 33 -7.41 -0.46 -2.95
N ALA A 34 -6.72 -1.60 -3.05
CA ALA A 34 -5.34 -1.72 -2.58
C ALA A 34 -4.43 -0.71 -3.31
N VAL A 35 -4.50 -0.67 -4.64
CA VAL A 35 -3.77 0.31 -5.47
C VAL A 35 -4.17 1.75 -5.12
N ALA A 36 -5.46 2.04 -4.92
CA ALA A 36 -5.90 3.38 -4.53
C ALA A 36 -5.34 3.81 -3.16
N ARG A 37 -5.22 2.90 -2.19
CA ARG A 37 -4.61 3.18 -0.88
C ARG A 37 -3.12 3.47 -1.00
N ILE A 38 -2.39 2.68 -1.80
CA ILE A 38 -0.97 2.92 -2.09
C ILE A 38 -0.77 4.28 -2.76
N ASN A 39 -1.61 4.60 -3.76
CA ASN A 39 -1.55 5.88 -4.46
C ASN A 39 -1.86 7.07 -3.53
N ALA A 40 -2.79 6.93 -2.60
CA ALA A 40 -3.12 7.95 -1.62
C ALA A 40 -2.00 8.16 -0.59
N GLN A 41 -1.23 7.12 -0.26
CA GLN A 41 -0.09 7.21 0.64
C GLN A 41 1.08 8.01 0.02
N TRP A 42 1.36 7.76 -1.25
CA TRP A 42 2.54 8.31 -1.94
C TRP A 42 2.19 8.92 -3.30
N PRO A 43 1.35 9.97 -3.34
CA PRO A 43 0.99 10.62 -4.59
C PRO A 43 2.23 11.29 -5.19
N GLU A 44 2.58 10.90 -6.42
CA GLU A 44 3.70 11.46 -7.19
C GLU A 44 5.09 11.35 -6.50
N GLN A 45 5.19 10.55 -5.44
CA GLN A 45 6.45 10.35 -4.72
C GLN A 45 7.50 9.76 -5.65
N LYS A 46 8.74 10.23 -5.51
CA LYS A 46 9.88 9.71 -6.27
C LYS A 46 10.60 8.67 -5.45
N PHE A 47 10.75 7.48 -6.02
CA PHE A 47 11.51 6.37 -5.47
C PHE A 47 12.42 5.81 -6.56
N LEU A 48 13.51 6.53 -6.84
CA LEU A 48 14.39 6.30 -7.99
C LEU A 48 15.81 5.86 -7.58
N GLU A 49 16.09 5.79 -6.28
CA GLU A 49 17.39 5.41 -5.75
C GLU A 49 17.32 3.99 -5.19
N ASP A 50 18.36 3.19 -5.46
CA ASP A 50 18.46 1.80 -4.95
C ASP A 50 18.51 1.74 -3.40
N SER A 51 18.74 2.87 -2.73
CA SER A 51 18.73 3.01 -1.28
C SER A 51 17.48 3.70 -0.74
N ASP A 52 16.41 3.80 -1.53
CA ASP A 52 15.17 4.40 -1.08
C ASP A 52 14.63 3.70 0.18
N ILE A 53 14.16 4.51 1.14
CA ILE A 53 13.72 4.00 2.44
C ILE A 53 12.56 2.99 2.31
N VAL A 54 11.78 3.09 1.25
CA VAL A 54 10.69 2.15 0.95
C VAL A 54 11.19 0.71 0.76
N LEU A 55 12.42 0.52 0.27
CA LEU A 55 13.04 -0.78 0.05
C LEU A 55 13.63 -1.42 1.32
N HIS A 56 13.58 -0.73 2.47
CA HIS A 56 14.10 -1.28 3.72
C HIS A 56 13.12 -2.24 4.41
N GLU A 57 11.84 -2.14 4.09
CA GLU A 57 10.77 -2.94 4.67
C GLU A 57 10.07 -3.75 3.58
N ASP A 58 9.41 -4.84 3.97
CA ASP A 58 8.76 -5.76 3.05
C ASP A 58 7.30 -5.38 2.71
N ALA A 59 6.71 -6.13 1.78
CA ALA A 59 5.34 -5.91 1.35
C ALA A 59 4.31 -6.03 2.48
N TYR A 60 4.51 -6.96 3.41
CA TYR A 60 3.62 -7.19 4.55
C TYR A 60 3.63 -6.00 5.51
N TYR A 61 4.82 -5.46 5.81
CA TYR A 61 4.98 -4.25 6.59
C TYR A 61 4.22 -3.09 5.95
N TRP A 62 4.46 -2.81 4.68
CA TRP A 62 3.82 -1.68 4.00
C TRP A 62 2.31 -1.87 3.85
N ALA A 63 1.83 -3.09 3.62
CA ALA A 63 0.39 -3.38 3.57
C ALA A 63 -0.30 -3.00 4.88
N LEU A 64 0.27 -3.39 6.02
CA LEU A 64 -0.23 -3.02 7.34
C LEU A 64 -0.10 -1.52 7.61
N PHE A 65 1.07 -0.96 7.34
CA PHE A 65 1.36 0.46 7.56
C PHE A 65 0.36 1.34 6.81
N ILE A 66 0.13 1.07 5.52
CA ILE A 66 -0.79 1.85 4.69
C ILE A 66 -2.24 1.61 5.13
N TYR A 67 -2.63 0.36 5.38
CA TYR A 67 -4.01 0.04 5.72
C TYR A 67 -4.45 0.61 7.07
N TYR A 68 -3.53 0.76 8.03
CA TYR A 68 -3.80 1.29 9.36
C TYR A 68 -3.22 2.70 9.59
N ASP A 69 -2.77 3.41 8.54
CA ASP A 69 -2.18 4.76 8.64
C ASP A 69 -1.01 4.85 9.64
N GLY A 70 -0.18 3.82 9.67
CA GLY A 70 0.95 3.68 10.60
C GLY A 70 0.58 3.25 12.02
N GLU A 71 -0.71 3.26 12.39
CA GLU A 71 -1.21 2.91 13.73
C GLU A 71 -1.39 1.39 13.87
N VAL A 72 -0.30 0.64 13.76
CA VAL A 72 -0.27 -0.83 13.89
C VAL A 72 0.13 -1.23 15.32
N PRO A 73 -0.80 -1.76 16.14
CA PRO A 73 -0.52 -2.06 17.55
C PRO A 73 0.39 -3.28 17.77
N ASP A 74 0.37 -4.24 16.84
CA ASP A 74 1.19 -5.46 16.88
C ASP A 74 1.55 -5.88 15.46
N TRP A 75 2.84 -6.11 15.18
CA TRP A 75 3.32 -6.46 13.85
C TRP A 75 3.34 -7.97 13.58
N ALA A 76 3.03 -8.80 14.59
CA ALA A 76 3.05 -10.25 14.44
C ALA A 76 2.02 -10.73 13.37
N PRO A 77 2.39 -11.66 12.46
CA PRO A 77 1.46 -12.21 11.46
C PRO A 77 0.18 -12.79 12.07
N SER A 78 0.29 -13.36 13.27
CA SER A 78 -0.79 -13.97 14.04
C SER A 78 -1.58 -13.01 14.92
N ALA A 79 -1.32 -11.70 14.88
CA ALA A 79 -2.02 -10.73 15.71
C ALA A 79 -3.53 -10.72 15.41
N ASP A 80 -4.36 -10.60 16.45
CA ASP A 80 -5.79 -10.38 16.30
C ASP A 80 -6.05 -8.91 15.97
N ARG A 81 -6.44 -8.66 14.71
CA ARG A 81 -6.66 -7.32 14.16
C ARG A 81 -8.12 -6.89 14.19
N SER A 82 -9.01 -7.70 14.78
CA SER A 82 -10.47 -7.49 14.71
C SER A 82 -10.96 -6.19 15.37
N SER A 83 -10.17 -5.62 16.28
CA SER A 83 -10.48 -4.36 16.98
C SER A 83 -9.75 -3.14 16.41
N TRP A 84 -8.88 -3.32 15.42
CA TRP A 84 -8.08 -2.22 14.88
C TRP A 84 -8.88 -1.41 13.88
N VAL A 85 -8.64 -0.10 13.85
CA VAL A 85 -9.38 0.83 13.01
C VAL A 85 -8.57 1.08 11.74
N PRO A 86 -9.03 0.64 10.55
CA PRO A 86 -8.33 0.90 9.31
C PRO A 86 -8.45 2.38 8.93
N ALA A 87 -7.46 2.85 8.16
CA ALA A 87 -7.48 4.14 7.51
C ALA A 87 -8.74 4.27 6.62
N PRO A 88 -9.36 5.47 6.55
CA PRO A 88 -10.46 5.72 5.64
C PRO A 88 -10.11 5.30 4.22
N LYS A 89 -11.07 4.66 3.55
CA LYS A 89 -10.95 4.32 2.13
C LYS A 89 -10.81 5.62 1.31
N PRO A 90 -9.90 5.68 0.31
CA PRO A 90 -9.83 6.82 -0.60
C PRO A 90 -11.18 7.12 -1.26
N GLU A 91 -11.55 8.41 -1.36
CA GLU A 91 -12.82 8.83 -1.96
C GLU A 91 -12.90 8.37 -3.43
N ALA A 92 -14.04 7.80 -3.82
CA ALA A 92 -14.26 7.31 -5.17
C ALA A 92 -14.24 8.46 -6.20
N GLY A 93 -13.64 8.23 -7.37
CA GLY A 93 -13.53 9.23 -8.42
C GLY A 93 -12.37 10.22 -8.24
N THR A 94 -11.55 10.06 -7.19
CA THR A 94 -10.26 10.74 -7.08
C THR A 94 -9.23 10.13 -8.03
N GLU A 95 -8.12 10.84 -8.24
CA GLU A 95 -7.01 10.40 -9.10
C GLU A 95 -6.30 9.14 -8.60
N TYR A 96 -6.50 8.76 -7.34
CA TYR A 96 -5.91 7.56 -6.74
C TYR A 96 -6.47 6.26 -7.34
N TRP A 97 -7.68 6.30 -7.90
CA TRP A 97 -8.35 5.16 -8.53
C TRP A 97 -7.92 5.00 -10.00
N THR A 98 -6.72 4.47 -10.20
CA THR A 98 -6.15 4.22 -11.54
C THR A 98 -6.66 2.93 -12.20
N LEU A 99 -7.24 2.02 -11.40
CA LEU A 99 -7.90 0.80 -11.84
C LEU A 99 -9.42 0.97 -11.75
N GLY A 100 -10.14 0.57 -12.80
CA GLY A 100 -11.59 0.73 -12.96
C GLY A 100 -12.42 -0.46 -12.50
#